data_AF-A0A2D7XS21-F1
#
_entry.id   AF-A0A2D7XS21-F1
#
_cell.length_a   1.000
_cell.length_b   1.000
_cell.length_c   1.000
_cell.angle_alpha   90.00
_cell.angle_beta   90.00
_cell.angle_gamma   90.00
#
_symmetry.space_group_name_H-M   'P 1'
#
loop_
_entity.id
_entity.type
_entity.pdbx_description
1 polymer ?
#
loop_
_entity_poly.entity_id
_entity_poly.type
_entity_poly.pdbx_seq_one_letter_code
_entity_poly.pdbx_strand_id
1 'polypeptide(L)' 'MLFISRIQEIVVINNFWVGMAKTPVFGLIVALIACRQGLDVGGDVQSLGKATTASVVHAIFLIIVTDAIFAMIYMELDI' A
#
# COMPACT_ATOMS: atom_id res chain seq x y z
N MET A 1 20.96 11.38 25.56
CA MET A 1 19.53 11.65 25.84
C MET A 1 18.89 12.60 24.83
N LEU A 2 19.60 13.60 24.27
CA LEU A 2 19.04 14.60 23.36
C LEU A 2 18.36 14.05 22.09
N PHE A 3 18.85 12.92 21.53
CA PHE A 3 18.27 12.29 20.34
C PHE A 3 16.89 11.65 20.57
N ILE A 4 16.69 10.99 21.73
CA ILE A 4 15.42 10.34 22.07
C ILE A 4 14.31 11.38 22.31
N SER A 5 14.64 12.48 22.99
CA SER A 5 13.69 13.56 23.24
C SER A 5 13.22 14.22 21.94
N ARG A 6 14.11 14.39 20.94
CA ARG A 6 13.74 14.91 19.62
C ARG A 6 12.85 13.97 18.81
N ILE A 7 13.08 12.65 18.91
CA ILE A 7 12.22 11.67 18.24
C ILE A 7 10.79 11.70 18.80
N GLN A 8 10.60 11.79 20.12
CA GLN A 8 9.25 11.88 20.70
C GLN A 8 8.53 13.21 20.39
N GLU A 9 9.29 14.28 20.17
CA GLU A 9 8.75 15.61 19.84
C GLU A 9 8.31 15.71 18.36
N ILE A 10 8.99 15.00 17.46
CA ILE A 10 8.72 15.00 16.01
C ILE A 10 7.77 13.86 15.61
N VAL A 11 7.90 12.69 16.24
CA VAL A 11 7.02 11.53 16.00
C VAL A 11 5.77 11.68 16.88
N VAL A 12 4.92 12.63 16.50
CA VAL A 12 3.58 12.77 17.08
C VAL A 12 2.78 11.50 16.79
N ILE A 13 1.97 11.05 17.74
CA ILE A 13 1.01 9.92 17.63
C ILE A 13 0.19 9.94 16.34
N ASN A 14 0.00 11.12 15.75
CA ASN A 14 -0.69 11.29 14.47
C ASN A 14 -0.03 10.50 13.32
N ASN A 15 1.31 10.47 13.23
CA ASN A 15 2.03 9.70 12.22
C ASN A 15 1.74 8.19 12.31
N PHE A 16 1.54 7.69 13.53
CA PHE A 16 1.19 6.28 13.77
C PHE A 16 -0.23 5.97 13.27
N TRP A 17 -1.19 6.85 13.58
CA TRP A 17 -2.58 6.70 13.13
C TRP A 17 -2.73 6.82 11.61
N VAL A 18 -1.97 7.73 10.99
CA VAL A 18 -1.89 7.89 9.54
C VAL A 18 -1.39 6.61 8.87
N GLY A 19 -0.29 6.03 9.34
CA GLY A 19 0.21 4.75 8.83
C GLY A 19 -0.78 3.61 9.02
N MET A 20 -1.40 3.54 10.20
CA MET A 20 -2.41 2.53 10.50
C MET A 20 -3.65 2.64 9.61
N ALA A 21 -4.07 3.84 9.23
CA ALA A 21 -5.21 4.05 8.34
C ALA A 21 -4.91 3.60 6.89
N LYS A 22 -3.67 3.79 6.40
CA LYS A 22 -3.25 3.37 5.05
C LYS A 22 -3.17 1.84 4.89
N THR A 23 -2.66 1.16 5.93
CA THR A 23 -2.40 -0.29 5.92
C THR A 23 -3.58 -1.16 5.47
N PRO A 24 -4.81 -1.02 6.02
CA PRO A 24 -5.95 -1.83 5.59
C PRO A 24 -6.35 -1.56 4.15
N VAL A 25 -6.20 -0.32 3.67
CA VAL A 25 -6.51 0.05 2.28
C VAL A 25 -5.55 -0.65 1.32
N PHE A 26 -4.25 -0.62 1.60
CA PHE A 26 -3.26 -1.33 0.79
C PHE A 26 -3.46 -2.85 0.81
N GLY A 27 -3.75 -3.42 1.98
CA GLY A 27 -4.05 -4.85 2.11
C GLY A 27 -5.27 -5.27 1.27
N LEU A 28 -6.33 -4.46 1.28
CA LEU A 28 -7.54 -4.71 0.51
C LEU A 28 -7.27 -4.62 -1.00
N ILE A 29 -6.50 -3.62 -1.45
CA ILE A 29 -6.10 -3.48 -2.86
C ILE A 29 -5.34 -4.72 -3.33
N VAL A 30 -4.32 -5.15 -2.58
CA VAL A 30 -3.52 -6.33 -2.92
C VAL A 30 -4.37 -7.58 -2.96
N ALA A 31 -5.21 -7.79 -1.95
CA ALA A 31 -6.09 -8.97 -1.87
C ALA A 31 -7.04 -9.04 -3.07
N LEU A 32 -7.67 -7.93 -3.44
CA LEU A 32 -8.59 -7.87 -4.57
C LEU A 32 -7.89 -8.16 -5.90
N ILE A 33 -6.72 -7.56 -6.14
CA ILE A 33 -5.95 -7.77 -7.38
C ILE A 33 -5.46 -9.21 -7.46
N ALA A 34 -4.92 -9.75 -6.36
CA ALA A 34 -4.45 -11.12 -6.30
C ALA A 34 -5.59 -12.13 -6.55
N CYS A 35 -6.74 -11.95 -5.90
CA CYS A 35 -7.91 -12.78 -6.14
C CYS A 35 -8.41 -12.66 -7.59
N ARG A 36 -8.45 -11.45 -8.14
CA ARG A 36 -8.91 -11.25 -9.52
C ARG A 36 -8.01 -11.95 -10.52
N GLN A 37 -6.70 -11.72 -10.41
CA GLN A 37 -5.75 -12.30 -11.35
C GLN A 37 -5.61 -13.81 -11.18
N GLY A 38 -5.82 -14.34 -9.96
CA GLY A 38 -5.88 -15.76 -9.67
C GLY A 38 -7.12 -16.46 -10.23
N LEU A 39 -8.27 -15.77 -10.28
CA LEU A 39 -9.50 -16.28 -10.90
C LEU A 39 -9.45 -16.26 -12.43
N ASP A 40 -8.69 -15.33 -13.02
CA ASP A 40 -8.51 -15.20 -14.48
C ASP A 40 -7.41 -16.14 -15.03
N VAL A 41 -6.86 -17.07 -14.23
CA VAL A 41 -5.82 -18.01 -14.67
C VAL A 41 -6.42 -19.14 -15.53
N GLY A 42 -5.88 -19.34 -16.74
CA GLY A 42 -6.20 -20.50 -17.58
C GLY A 42 -5.59 -21.81 -17.08
N GLY A 43 -5.96 -22.94 -17.68
CA GLY A 43 -5.53 -24.28 -17.24
C GLY A 43 -4.06 -24.66 -17.52
N ASP A 44 -3.21 -23.72 -17.92
CA ASP A 44 -1.80 -23.98 -18.25
C ASP A 44 -0.84 -23.18 -17.36
N VAL A 45 0.33 -23.79 -17.09
CA VAL A 45 1.36 -23.25 -16.19
C VAL A 45 1.95 -21.94 -16.72
N GLN A 46 2.00 -21.78 -18.04
CA GLN A 46 2.53 -20.58 -18.68
C GLN A 46 1.54 -19.40 -18.54
N SER A 47 0.23 -19.67 -18.52
CA SER A 47 -0.80 -18.69 -18.19
C SER A 47 -0.73 -18.26 -16.73
N LEU A 48 -0.47 -19.20 -15.80
CA LEU A 48 -0.31 -18.91 -14.38
C LEU A 48 0.86 -17.94 -14.11
N GLY A 49 2.01 -18.16 -14.75
CA GLY A 49 3.17 -17.28 -14.63
C GLY A 49 2.89 -15.86 -15.13
N LYS A 50 2.22 -15.74 -16.29
CA LYS A 50 1.80 -14.44 -16.85
C LYS A 50 0.80 -13.71 -15.95
N ALA A 51 -0.19 -14.42 -15.42
CA ALA A 51 -1.16 -13.85 -14.49
C ALA A 51 -0.50 -13.38 -13.19
N THR A 52 0.40 -14.18 -12.60
CA THR A 52 1.08 -13.83 -11.34
C THR A 52 1.97 -12.59 -11.49
N THR A 53 2.74 -12.51 -12.58
CA THR A 53 3.58 -11.34 -12.87
C THR A 53 2.76 -10.08 -13.15
N ALA A 54 1.68 -10.20 -13.93
CA ALA A 54 0.73 -9.11 -14.12
C ALA A 54 0.09 -8.67 -12.80
N SER A 55 -0.27 -9.60 -11.92
CA SER A 55 -0.85 -9.31 -10.60
C SER A 55 0.06 -8.42 -9.77
N VAL A 56 1.36 -8.73 -9.71
CA VAL A 56 2.33 -7.97 -8.91
C VAL A 56 2.51 -6.56 -9.48
N VAL A 57 2.61 -6.42 -10.80
CA VAL A 57 2.76 -5.10 -11.44
C VAL A 57 1.54 -4.21 -11.18
N HIS A 58 0.32 -4.73 -11.35
CA HIS A 58 -0.91 -3.98 -11.07
C HIS A 58 -1.03 -3.61 -9.60
N ALA A 59 -0.67 -4.52 -8.68
CA ALA A 59 -0.70 -4.26 -7.25
C ALA A 59 0.27 -3.13 -6.84
N ILE A 60 1.54 -3.21 -7.26
CA ILE A 60 2.54 -2.18 -6.93
C ILE A 60 2.15 -0.83 -7.53
N PHE A 61 1.66 -0.80 -8.77
CA PHE A 61 1.21 0.43 -9.40
C PHE A 61 0.08 1.10 -8.61
N LEU A 62 -0.95 0.34 -8.23
CA LEU A 62 -2.07 0.88 -7.45
C LEU A 62 -1.65 1.30 -6.04
N ILE A 63 -0.72 0.59 -5.41
CA ILE A 63 -0.15 1.01 -4.12
C ILE A 63 0.53 2.38 -4.25
N ILE A 64 1.41 2.57 -5.25
CA ILE A 64 2.14 3.82 -5.44
C ILE A 64 1.17 4.98 -5.70
N VAL A 65 0.19 4.79 -6.58
CA VAL A 65 -0.82 5.82 -6.89
C VAL A 65 -1.64 6.16 -5.64
N THR A 66 -2.09 5.15 -4.91
CA THR A 66 -2.90 5.34 -3.70
C THR A 66 -2.09 6.03 -2.60
N ASP A 67 -0.82 5.67 -2.43
CA ASP A 67 0.06 6.32 -1.46
C ASP A 67 0.29 7.80 -1.81
N ALA A 68 0.50 8.13 -3.08
CA ALA A 68 0.62 9.51 -3.53
C ALA A 68 -0.65 10.33 -3.25
N ILE A 69 -1.83 9.75 -3.45
CA ILE A 69 -3.11 10.38 -3.11
C ILE A 69 -3.19 10.64 -1.60
N PHE A 70 -2.86 9.65 -0.77
CA PHE A 70 -2.83 9.86 0.67
C PHE A 70 -1.81 10.91 1.09
N ALA A 71 -0.62 10.93 0.50
CA ALA A 71 0.42 11.92 0.80
C ALA A 71 -0.07 13.35 0.50
N MET A 72 -0.74 13.56 -0.64
CA MET A 72 -1.37 14.84 -0.98
C MET A 72 -2.44 15.25 0.04
N ILE A 73 -3.28 14.30 0.47
CA ILE A 73 -4.33 14.56 1.47
C ILE A 73 -3.73 14.93 2.83
N TYR A 74 -2.69 14.22 3.29
CA TYR A 74 -2.04 14.53 4.57
C TYR A 74 -1.32 15.87 4.54
N MET A 75 -0.67 16.20 3.41
CA MET A 75 -0.05 17.50 3.20
C MET A 75 -1.07 18.65 3.26
N GLU A 76 -2.26 18.48 2.69
CA GLU A 76 -3.35 19.48 2.76
C GLU A 76 -3.95 19.59 4.17
N LEU A 77 -3.95 18.50 4.94
CA LEU A 77 -4.46 18.46 6.32
C LEU A 77 -3.44 18.97 7.36
N ASP A 78 -2.22 19.36 6.95
CA ASP A 78 -1.10 19.76 7.81
C ASP A 78 -0.70 18.66 8.81
N ILE A 79 -0.79 17.39 8.36
CA ILE A 79 -0.46 16.17 9.13
C ILE A 79 0.77 15.47 8.55
#